data_AF-M6CU80-F1
#
_entry.id   AF-M6CU80-F1
#
_cell.length_a   1.000
_cell.length_b   1.000
_cell.length_c   1.000
_cell.angle_alpha   90.00
_cell.angle_beta   90.00
_cell.angle_gamma   90.00
#
_symmetry.space_group_name_H-M   'P 1'
#
loop_
_entity.id
_entity.type
_entity.pdbx_description
1 polymer ?
#
loop_
_entity_poly.entity_id
_entity_poly.type
_entity_poly.pdbx_seq_one_letter_code
_entity_poly.pdbx_strand_id
1 'polypeptide(L)'
;MERIREEYHIYKHMQPTENSPRLWGAIGQSFKGKDARKKAIEEATHLQETAPEGVEYSVQKYVYSEKSKYRPVKTKIWRNGNLIAA
;
A
#
# COMPACT_ATOMS: atom_id res chain seq x y z
N MET A 1 19.13 -19.85 -7.07
CA MET A 1 17.78 -19.26 -7.11
C MET A 1 17.85 -17.89 -6.44
N GLU A 2 17.44 -16.83 -7.13
CA GLU A 2 17.38 -15.48 -6.55
C GLU A 2 16.32 -15.45 -5.44
N ARG A 3 16.68 -14.97 -4.24
CA ARG A 3 15.71 -14.78 -3.16
C ARG A 3 14.94 -13.48 -3.39
N ILE A 4 13.71 -13.61 -3.88
CA ILE A 4 12.77 -12.49 -4.00
C ILE A 4 11.84 -12.51 -2.79
N ARG A 5 11.73 -11.38 -2.09
CA ARG A 5 10.75 -11.19 -1.02
C ARG A 5 9.74 -10.15 -1.45
N GLU A 6 8.47 -10.52 -1.42
CA GLU A 6 7.36 -9.61 -1.70
C GLU A 6 6.60 -9.29 -0.43
N GLU A 7 6.29 -8.01 -0.25
CA GLU A 7 5.48 -7.51 0.85
C GLU A 7 4.44 -6.52 0.33
N TYR A 8 3.29 -6.44 0.98
CA TYR A 8 2.23 -5.52 0.62
C TYR A 8 1.92 -4.63 1.81
N HIS A 9 1.99 -3.32 1.61
CA HIS A 9 1.89 -2.31 2.67
C HIS A 9 0.69 -1.41 2.41
N ILE A 10 -0.12 -1.17 3.43
CA ILE A 10 -1.27 -0.24 3.35
C ILE A 10 -0.80 1.16 3.74
N TYR A 11 -1.24 2.13 2.97
CA TYR A 11 -0.96 3.55 3.14
C TYR A 11 -2.25 4.32 3.30
N LYS A 12 -2.25 5.26 4.25
CA LYS A 12 -3.31 6.26 4.44
C LYS A 12 -2.87 7.57 3.80
N HIS A 13 -3.78 8.20 3.08
CA HIS A 13 -3.63 9.52 2.47
C HIS A 13 -4.72 10.42 3.05
N MET A 14 -4.33 11.60 3.49
CA MET A 14 -5.24 12.65 3.95
C MET A 14 -5.16 13.80 2.95
N GLN A 15 -6.32 14.22 2.44
CA GLN A 15 -6.40 15.38 1.57
C GLN A 15 -5.86 16.62 2.28
N PRO A 16 -5.21 17.54 1.54
CA PRO A 16 -4.81 18.81 2.11
C PRO A 16 -6.04 19.61 2.53
N THR A 17 -5.92 20.36 3.61
CA THR A 17 -6.87 21.39 4.02
C THR A 17 -6.26 22.76 3.75
N GLU A 18 -7.04 23.84 3.86
CA GLU A 18 -6.53 25.22 3.75
C GLU A 18 -5.27 25.48 4.60
N ASN A 19 -5.19 24.86 5.78
CA ASN A 19 -4.09 25.03 6.74
C ASN A 19 -3.11 23.84 6.85
N SER A 20 -3.21 22.81 6.00
CA SER A 20 -2.35 21.62 6.10
C SER A 20 -2.01 21.02 4.74
N PRO A 21 -0.74 20.67 4.49
CA PRO A 21 -0.35 19.98 3.27
C PRO A 21 -0.96 18.58 3.20
N ARG A 22 -0.87 17.98 2.01
CA ARG A 22 -1.23 16.56 1.80
C ARG A 22 -0.33 15.68 2.65
N LEU A 23 -0.92 14.89 3.53
CA LEU A 23 -0.20 13.94 4.38
C LEU A 23 -0.45 12.52 3.90
N TRP A 24 0.59 11.69 3.91
CA TRP A 24 0.46 10.27 3.59
C TRP A 24 1.53 9.46 4.33
N GLY A 25 1.19 8.22 4.66
CA GLY A 25 2.10 7.36 5.42
C GLY A 25 1.61 5.91 5.47
N ALA A 26 2.55 5.00 5.72
CA ALA A 26 2.20 3.61 5.98
C ALA A 26 1.45 3.53 7.31
N ILE A 27 0.41 2.71 7.39
CA ILE A 27 -0.36 2.53 8.63
C ILE A 27 0.25 1.50 9.60
N GLY A 28 1.47 1.03 9.31
CA GLY A 28 2.17 0.01 10.10
C GLY A 28 1.74 -1.43 9.82
N GLN A 29 0.74 -1.66 8.98
CA GLN A 29 0.32 -3.00 8.56
C GLN A 29 1.05 -3.45 7.28
N SER A 30 1.55 -4.69 7.30
CA SER A 30 2.17 -5.33 6.13
C SER A 30 1.77 -6.79 6.00
N PHE A 31 1.61 -7.26 4.77
CA PHE A 31 1.17 -8.61 4.43
C PHE A 31 2.26 -9.32 3.63
N LYS A 32 2.52 -10.59 3.96
CA LYS A 32 3.58 -11.42 3.36
C LYS A 32 3.08 -12.85 3.12
N GLY A 33 3.70 -13.55 2.18
CA GLY A 33 3.37 -14.95 1.87
C GLY A 33 2.26 -15.10 0.83
N LYS A 34 1.71 -16.32 0.74
CA LYS A 34 0.65 -16.65 -0.22
C LYS A 34 -0.59 -15.79 0.03
N ASP A 35 -1.20 -15.30 -1.03
CA ASP A 35 -2.40 -14.45 -1.02
C ASP A 35 -2.25 -13.08 -0.33
N ALA A 36 -1.02 -12.66 0.03
CA ALA A 36 -0.77 -11.39 0.70
C ALA A 36 -1.29 -10.18 -0.08
N ARG A 37 -1.20 -10.22 -1.42
CA ARG A 37 -1.78 -9.19 -2.29
C ARG A 37 -3.28 -9.03 -2.06
N LYS A 38 -4.00 -10.16 -2.08
CA LYS A 38 -5.46 -10.19 -1.96
C LYS A 38 -5.88 -9.68 -0.59
N LYS A 39 -5.26 -10.20 0.48
CA LYS A 39 -5.53 -9.78 1.86
C LYS A 39 -5.28 -8.28 2.09
N ALA A 40 -4.17 -7.76 1.55
CA ALA A 40 -3.87 -6.33 1.68
C ALA A 40 -4.91 -5.45 0.96
N ILE A 41 -5.44 -5.89 -0.18
CA ILE A 41 -6.48 -5.17 -0.92
C ILE A 41 -7.84 -5.27 -0.22
N GLU A 42 -8.20 -6.45 0.30
CA GLU A 42 -9.43 -6.65 1.07
C GLU A 42 -9.42 -5.76 2.32
N GLU A 43 -8.34 -5.77 3.10
CA GLU A 43 -8.19 -4.90 4.28
C GLU A 43 -8.24 -3.42 3.89
N ALA A 44 -7.52 -3.01 2.85
CA ALA A 44 -7.55 -1.61 2.40
C ALA A 44 -8.94 -1.18 1.89
N THR A 45 -9.70 -2.10 1.32
CA THR A 45 -11.10 -1.88 0.93
C THR A 45 -11.98 -1.66 2.16
N HIS A 46 -11.88 -2.53 3.16
CA HIS A 46 -12.63 -2.37 4.41
C HIS A 46 -12.30 -1.06 5.13
N LEU A 47 -11.01 -0.68 5.18
CA LEU A 47 -10.60 0.60 5.73
C LEU A 47 -11.16 1.79 4.94
N GLN A 48 -11.31 1.65 3.63
CA GLN A 48 -11.89 2.67 2.75
C GLN A 48 -13.40 2.82 2.96
N GLU A 49 -14.13 1.73 3.21
CA GLU A 49 -15.59 1.74 3.46
C GLU A 49 -15.96 2.56 4.69
N THR A 50 -15.11 2.57 5.72
CA THR A 50 -15.32 3.34 6.95
C THR A 50 -14.48 4.62 7.01
N ALA A 51 -13.85 5.02 5.91
CA ALA A 51 -12.97 6.18 5.87
C ALA A 51 -13.79 7.49 5.96
N PRO A 52 -13.37 8.46 6.78
CA PRO A 52 -13.92 9.81 6.72
C PRO A 52 -13.72 10.45 5.34
N GLU A 53 -14.54 11.44 5.01
CA GLU A 53 -14.35 12.25 3.82
C GLU A 53 -12.93 12.85 3.79
N GLY A 54 -12.29 12.83 2.61
CA GLY A 54 -10.92 13.27 2.45
C GLY A 54 -9.84 12.27 2.90
N VAL A 55 -10.21 11.08 3.39
CA VAL A 55 -9.27 9.98 3.67
C VAL A 55 -9.32 8.93 2.58
N GLU A 56 -8.14 8.56 2.06
CA GLU A 56 -8.01 7.47 1.10
C GLU A 56 -6.97 6.45 1.56
N TYR A 57 -7.19 5.19 1.21
CA TYR A 57 -6.22 4.12 1.40
C TYR A 57 -5.63 3.66 0.07
N SER A 58 -4.42 3.14 0.12
CA SER A 58 -3.74 2.52 -1.03
C SER A 58 -2.90 1.33 -0.60
N VAL A 59 -2.71 0.37 -1.50
CA VAL A 59 -1.81 -0.76 -1.30
C VAL A 59 -0.58 -0.58 -2.17
N GLN A 60 0.60 -0.72 -1.57
CA GLN A 60 1.88 -0.72 -2.26
C GLN A 60 2.56 -2.08 -2.15
N LYS A 61 2.94 -2.65 -3.30
CA LYS A 61 3.80 -3.83 -3.41
C LYS A 61 5.25 -3.41 -3.25
N TYR A 62 5.96 -4.10 -2.37
CA TYR A 62 7.38 -3.93 -2.10
C TYR A 62 8.10 -5.19 -2.56
N VAL A 63 8.98 -5.07 -3.55
CA VAL A 63 9.79 -6.18 -4.06
C VAL A 63 11.23 -5.97 -3.62
N TYR A 64 11.73 -6.89 -2.80
CA TYR A 64 13.10 -6.94 -2.34
C TYR A 64 13.85 -8.03 -3.13
N SER A 65 15.01 -7.68 -3.69
CA SER A 65 15.88 -8.64 -4.35
C SER A 65 17.35 -8.39 -3.99
N GLU A 66 18.18 -9.39 -4.24
CA GLU A 66 19.64 -9.27 -4.10
C GLU A 66 20.20 -8.20 -5.06
N LYS A 67 19.62 -8.10 -6.27
CA LYS A 67 19.99 -7.11 -7.28
C LYS A 67 19.77 -5.67 -6.81
N SER A 68 18.71 -5.43 -6.04
CA SER A 68 18.45 -4.10 -5.47
C SER A 68 19.20 -3.83 -4.17
N LYS A 69 20.15 -4.70 -3.77
CA LYS A 69 20.81 -4.69 -2.45
C LYS A 69 19.78 -4.65 -1.31
N TYR A 70 18.67 -5.38 -1.48
CA TYR A 70 17.53 -5.39 -0.57
C TYR A 70 16.88 -4.01 -0.31
N ARG A 71 17.07 -3.03 -1.20
CA ARG A 71 16.21 -1.83 -1.25
C ARG A 71 14.91 -2.20 -1.97
N PRO A 72 13.73 -1.95 -1.38
CA PRO A 72 12.48 -2.34 -2.01
C PRO A 72 12.18 -1.49 -3.23
N VAL A 73 11.84 -2.12 -4.34
CA VAL A 73 11.14 -1.48 -5.43
C VAL A 73 9.66 -1.40 -5.05
N LYS A 74 9.11 -0.18 -5.04
CA LYS A 74 7.75 0.10 -4.57
C LYS A 74 6.84 0.37 -5.76
N THR A 75 5.74 -0.37 -5.85
CA THR A 75 4.72 -0.17 -6.88
C THR A 75 3.36 -0.07 -6.22
N LYS A 76 2.60 0.99 -6.50
CA LYS A 76 1.22 1.10 -6.03
C LYS A 76 0.34 0.19 -6.90
N ILE A 77 -0.43 -0.68 -6.28
CA ILE A 77 -1.23 -1.70 -7.00
C ILE A 77 -2.74 -1.50 -6.82
N TRP A 78 -3.14 -0.66 -5.87
CA TRP A 78 -4.53 -0.38 -5.56
C TRP A 78 -4.65 0.96 -4.83
N ARG A 79 -5.73 1.70 -5.07
CA ARG A 79 -6.08 2.92 -4.34
C ARG A 79 -7.59 3.17 -4.40
N ASN A 80 -8.19 3.46 -3.25
CA ASN A 80 -9.56 3.95 -3.13
C ASN A 80 -10.55 3.18 -4.03
N GLY A 81 -10.62 1.86 -3.84
CA GLY A 81 -11.49 0.95 -4.62
C GLY A 81 -10.93 0.50 -5.97
N ASN A 82 -9.94 1.19 -6.53
CA ASN A 82 -9.47 0.97 -7.89
C ASN A 82 -8.15 0.18 -7.92
N LEU A 83 -8.14 -0.94 -8.67
CA LEU A 83 -6.90 -1.63 -9.03
C LEU A 83 -6.09 -0.78 -9.99
N ILE A 84 -4.79 -0.66 -9.72
CA ILE A 84 -3.86 0.06 -10.58
C ILE A 84 -3.03 -1.00 -11.29
N ALA A 85 -3.01 -0.93 -12.63
CA ALA A 85 -2.14 -1.79 -13.42
C ALA A 85 -0.69 -1.53 -12.98
N ALA A 86 -0.03 -2.60 -12.54
CA ALA A 86 1.37 -2.58 -12.12
C ALA A 86 2.29 -2.63 -13.35
#